data_AF-A0A7C1M083-F1
#
_entry.id   AF-A0A7C1M083-F1
#
_cell.length_a   1.000
_cell.length_b   1.000
_cell.length_c   1.000
_cell.angle_alpha   90.00
_cell.angle_beta   90.00
_cell.angle_gamma   90.00
#
_symmetry.space_group_name_H-M   'P 1'
#
loop_
_entity.id
_entity.type
_entity.pdbx_description
1 polymer ?
#
loop_
_entity_poly.entity_id
_entity_poly.type
_entity_poly.pdbx_seq_one_letter_code
_entity_poly.pdbx_strand_id
1 'polypeptide(L)'
;MSHCANCGVEIKDNSQKFCEKCGTAIKPSQEKSEKALTSSAPIPSSTTMGFQKYDRPGGLFDLNRNFYVLKEKYWDWGSGDILDENNQIIGKMRRVILSIRRRVELLELDGTISATIHSKIISARGAQDLKDPQGNMIARIKK
;
A
#
# COMPACT_ATOMS: atom_id res chain seq x y z
N MET A 1 17.83 -21.75 -32.78
CA MET A 1 16.75 -20.86 -33.25
C MET A 1 15.53 -21.12 -32.40
N SER A 2 15.16 -20.18 -31.53
CA SER A 2 13.97 -20.28 -30.68
C SER A 2 12.81 -19.55 -31.35
N HIS A 3 11.61 -20.10 -31.28
CA HIS A 3 10.39 -19.46 -31.78
C HIS A 3 9.58 -18.94 -30.61
N CYS A 4 8.92 -17.80 -30.78
CA CYS A 4 8.00 -17.28 -29.77
C CYS A 4 6.78 -18.20 -29.63
N ALA A 5 6.49 -18.66 -28.41
CA ALA A 5 5.35 -19.52 -28.12
C ALA A 5 3.97 -18.88 -28.37
N ASN A 6 3.91 -17.55 -28.51
CA ASN A 6 2.66 -16.82 -28.75
C ASN A 6 2.45 -16.49 -30.24
N CYS A 7 3.45 -15.93 -30.92
CA CYS A 7 3.27 -15.45 -32.31
C CYS A 7 4.04 -16.25 -33.37
N GLY A 8 4.83 -17.26 -32.97
CA GLY A 8 5.60 -18.10 -33.88
C GLY A 8 6.77 -17.41 -34.58
N VAL A 9 7.07 -16.14 -34.26
CA VAL A 9 8.19 -15.42 -34.89
C VAL A 9 9.53 -15.99 -34.42
N GLU A 10 10.48 -16.08 -35.34
CA GLU A 10 11.87 -16.42 -35.05
C GLU A 10 12.52 -15.37 -34.15
N ILE A 11 13.08 -15.84 -33.04
CA ILE A 11 13.86 -15.02 -32.11
C ILE A 11 15.30 -15.06 -32.59
N LYS A 12 15.78 -13.92 -33.13
CA LYS A 12 17.15 -13.79 -33.64
C LYS A 12 18.19 -13.79 -32.53
N ASP A 13 17.84 -13.26 -31.35
CA ASP A 13 18.76 -13.15 -30.22
C ASP A 13 18.20 -13.85 -28.98
N ASN A 14 18.91 -14.88 -28.50
CA ASN A 14 18.48 -15.71 -27.37
C ASN A 14 18.59 -14.96 -26.01
N SER A 15 19.13 -13.74 -26.01
CA SER A 15 19.21 -12.83 -24.85
C SER A 15 17.95 -11.96 -24.68
N GLN A 16 17.04 -11.94 -25.66
CA GLN A 16 15.89 -11.03 -25.61
C GLN A 16 14.82 -11.51 -24.62
N LYS A 17 14.46 -10.64 -23.67
CA LYS A 17 13.47 -10.92 -22.61
C LYS A 17 12.02 -10.87 -23.10
N PHE A 18 11.78 -10.21 -24.23
CA PHE A 18 10.45 -9.99 -24.80
C PHE A 18 10.50 -10.18 -26.31
N CYS A 19 9.40 -10.68 -26.89
CA CYS A 19 9.24 -10.77 -28.33
C CYS A 19 8.95 -9.39 -28.94
N GLU A 20 9.74 -8.96 -29.92
CA GLU A 20 9.58 -7.65 -30.57
C GLU A 20 8.27 -7.50 -31.36
N LYS A 21 7.64 -8.62 -31.76
CA LYS A 21 6.41 -8.59 -32.56
C LYS A 21 5.14 -8.59 -31.71
N CYS A 22 5.11 -9.36 -30.62
CA CYS A 22 3.90 -9.55 -29.81
C CYS A 22 4.04 -9.11 -28.35
N GLY A 23 5.21 -8.61 -27.94
CA GLY A 23 5.50 -8.15 -26.58
C GLY A 23 5.54 -9.26 -25.52
N THR A 24 5.37 -10.54 -25.91
CA THR A 24 5.32 -11.65 -24.95
C THR A 24 6.69 -11.90 -24.32
N ALA A 25 6.72 -12.02 -22.99
CA ALA A 25 7.93 -12.32 -22.25
C ALA A 25 8.45 -13.73 -22.58
N ILE A 26 9.72 -13.83 -22.97
CA ILE A 26 10.42 -15.08 -23.25
C ILE A 26 11.27 -15.35 -22.01
N LYS A 27 11.01 -16.46 -21.31
CA LYS A 27 11.81 -16.85 -20.15
C LYS A 27 13.08 -17.54 -20.65
N PRO A 28 14.28 -16.96 -20.47
CA PRO A 28 15.52 -17.68 -20.77
C PRO A 28 15.63 -18.86 -19.79
N SER A 29 15.71 -20.07 -20.34
CA SER A 29 15.80 -21.30 -19.55
C SER A 29 17.25 -21.50 -19.10
N GLN A 30 17.54 -21.22 -17.82
CA GLN A 30 18.48 -22.04 -17.05
C GLN A 30 17.97 -22.27 -15.62
N GLU A 31 17.54 -23.52 -15.45
CA GLU A 31 17.69 -24.39 -14.28
C GLU A 31 16.72 -24.32 -13.09
N LYS A 32 16.18 -25.51 -12.85
CA LYS A 32 15.12 -25.97 -11.97
C LYS A 32 15.66 -27.27 -11.38
N SER A 33 15.82 -27.34 -10.05
CA SER A 33 15.73 -28.56 -9.23
C SER A 33 15.85 -28.15 -7.75
N GLU A 34 14.79 -28.16 -6.92
CA GLU A 34 14.13 -29.30 -6.23
C GLU A 34 14.57 -29.32 -4.73
N LYS A 35 13.81 -28.73 -3.79
CA LYS A 35 12.78 -29.36 -2.89
C LYS A 35 13.26 -30.69 -2.27
N ALA A 36 13.16 -31.03 -0.98
CA ALA A 36 12.33 -30.65 0.19
C ALA A 36 13.13 -31.03 1.49
N LEU A 37 12.84 -30.64 2.74
CA LEU A 37 11.64 -30.85 3.59
C LEU A 37 11.56 -29.75 4.68
N THR A 38 10.44 -29.03 4.80
CA THR A 38 9.37 -29.19 5.83
C THR A 38 9.77 -28.89 7.29
N SER A 39 9.36 -27.74 7.82
CA SER A 39 8.66 -27.64 9.12
C SER A 39 8.02 -26.26 9.31
N SER A 40 6.87 -26.31 9.97
CA SER A 40 5.85 -25.30 10.24
C SER A 40 6.31 -24.06 11.00
N ALA A 41 6.09 -22.88 10.41
CA ALA A 41 5.78 -21.64 11.12
C ALA A 41 5.10 -20.67 10.11
N PRO A 42 4.00 -19.97 10.45
CA PRO A 42 3.48 -18.92 9.60
C PRO A 42 4.43 -17.71 9.67
N ILE A 43 5.32 -17.61 8.68
CA ILE A 43 6.19 -16.44 8.47
C ILE A 43 5.59 -15.60 7.33
N PRO A 44 5.49 -14.28 7.52
CA PRO A 44 4.75 -13.34 6.70
C PRO A 44 5.19 -13.32 5.24
N SER A 45 4.22 -13.25 4.33
CA SER A 45 4.44 -13.13 2.91
C SER A 45 5.16 -11.81 2.57
N SER A 46 6.43 -11.99 2.24
CA SER A 46 7.40 -11.19 1.51
C SER A 46 6.89 -10.02 0.65
N THR A 47 7.37 -8.84 1.02
CA THR A 47 8.14 -7.89 0.21
C THR A 47 8.20 -8.16 -1.31
N THR A 48 7.40 -7.42 -2.05
CA THR A 48 7.73 -6.97 -3.40
C THR A 48 8.21 -5.52 -3.29
N MET A 49 9.34 -5.20 -3.91
CA MET A 49 10.01 -3.91 -3.85
C MET A 49 9.03 -2.72 -4.00
N GLY A 50 8.99 -1.85 -2.98
CA GLY A 50 8.56 -0.45 -3.11
C GLY A 50 7.13 -0.08 -2.67
N PHE A 51 6.23 -1.02 -2.43
CA PHE A 51 4.89 -0.70 -1.94
C PHE A 51 4.52 -1.67 -0.82
N GLN A 52 4.51 -1.18 0.44
CA GLN A 52 3.79 -1.90 1.48
C GLN A 52 2.34 -2.00 1.00
N LYS A 53 1.78 -3.22 0.91
CA LYS A 53 0.39 -3.42 0.52
C LYS A 53 -0.50 -2.88 1.63
N TYR A 54 -0.81 -1.59 1.57
CA TYR A 54 -1.88 -0.95 2.36
C TYR A 54 -3.25 -1.46 1.91
N ASP A 55 -3.32 -2.03 0.70
CA ASP A 55 -4.46 -2.75 0.17
C ASP A 55 -4.56 -4.13 0.84
N ARG A 56 -5.16 -4.15 2.03
CA ARG A 56 -5.67 -5.37 2.64
C ARG A 56 -7.17 -5.40 2.39
N PRO A 57 -7.73 -6.48 1.82
CA PRO A 57 -9.17 -6.60 1.68
C PRO A 57 -9.81 -6.52 3.06
N GLY A 58 -10.76 -5.60 3.22
CA GLY A 58 -11.43 -5.30 4.48
C GLY A 58 -10.71 -4.28 5.38
N GLY A 59 -9.50 -3.85 5.06
CA GLY A 59 -8.73 -2.88 5.85
C GLY A 59 -9.18 -1.42 5.69
N LEU A 60 -8.50 -0.51 6.39
CA LEU A 60 -8.81 0.92 6.36
C LEU A 60 -8.57 1.58 4.99
N PHE A 61 -7.62 1.07 4.21
CA PHE A 61 -7.29 1.58 2.86
C PHE A 61 -7.56 0.55 1.77
N ASP A 62 -8.72 -0.10 1.84
CA ASP A 62 -9.18 -1.05 0.81
C ASP A 62 -9.66 -0.30 -0.44
N LEU A 63 -9.08 -0.64 -1.60
CA LEU A 63 -9.41 -0.01 -2.88
C LEU A 63 -10.83 -0.32 -3.36
N ASN A 64 -11.47 -1.35 -2.82
CA ASN A 64 -12.83 -1.74 -3.20
C ASN A 64 -13.90 -0.92 -2.49
N ARG A 65 -13.52 0.03 -1.63
CA ARG A 65 -14.45 0.89 -0.89
C ARG A 65 -14.86 2.11 -1.70
N ASN A 66 -16.16 2.36 -1.76
CA ASN A 66 -16.70 3.50 -2.49
C ASN A 66 -16.53 4.82 -1.75
N PHE A 67 -16.80 4.83 -0.44
CA PHE A 67 -16.68 6.03 0.40
C PHE A 67 -16.40 5.67 1.85
N TYR A 68 -15.95 6.67 2.60
CA TYR A 68 -15.66 6.59 4.02
C TYR A 68 -16.55 7.59 4.75
N VAL A 69 -17.11 7.18 5.89
CA VAL A 69 -17.84 8.08 6.79
C VAL A 69 -16.97 8.36 8.01
N LEU A 70 -16.63 9.62 8.21
CA LEU A 70 -15.87 10.06 9.38
C LEU A 70 -16.83 10.50 10.48
N LYS A 71 -16.88 9.77 11.59
CA LYS A 71 -17.72 10.11 12.75
C LYS A 71 -16.85 10.66 13.86
N GLU A 72 -16.80 11.99 13.95
CA GLU A 72 -16.05 12.66 15.00
C GLU A 72 -16.80 12.58 16.33
N LYS A 73 -16.10 12.12 17.38
CA LYS A 73 -16.70 11.99 18.72
C LYS A 73 -16.66 13.31 19.48
N TYR A 74 -15.64 14.13 19.22
CA TYR A 74 -15.46 15.47 19.81
C TYR A 74 -14.82 16.39 18.77
N TRP A 75 -15.58 17.37 18.27
CA TRP A 75 -15.21 18.29 17.19
C TRP A 75 -13.88 19.02 17.46
N ASP A 76 -13.62 19.43 18.70
CA ASP A 76 -12.40 20.18 19.03
C ASP A 76 -11.13 19.32 19.20
N TRP A 77 -11.29 17.99 19.36
CA TRP A 77 -10.18 17.10 19.71
C TRP A 77 -9.61 16.33 18.51
N GLY A 78 -10.30 16.32 17.37
CA GLY A 78 -9.81 15.68 16.13
C GLY A 78 -9.62 14.17 16.29
N SER A 79 -10.56 13.51 16.98
CA SER A 79 -10.59 12.05 17.14
C SER A 79 -11.96 11.52 16.77
N GLY A 80 -12.01 10.38 16.09
CA GLY A 80 -13.25 9.84 15.54
C GLY A 80 -13.10 8.41 15.03
N ASP A 81 -14.24 7.78 14.76
CA ASP A 81 -14.31 6.48 14.11
C ASP A 81 -14.43 6.66 12.59
N ILE A 82 -13.83 5.74 11.84
CA ILE A 82 -13.91 5.69 10.38
C ILE A 82 -14.80 4.49 10.04
N LEU A 83 -15.88 4.75 9.32
CA LEU A 83 -16.86 3.75 8.94
C LEU A 83 -16.89 3.55 7.42
N ASP A 84 -17.29 2.36 7.02
CA ASP A 84 -17.55 1.99 5.62
C ASP A 84 -18.99 2.33 5.19
N GLU A 85 -19.34 1.95 3.96
CA GLU A 85 -20.68 2.11 3.39
C GLU A 85 -21.80 1.39 4.15
N ASN A 86 -21.46 0.39 4.96
CA ASN A 86 -22.40 -0.39 5.75
C ASN A 86 -22.50 0.13 7.20
N ASN A 87 -21.90 1.29 7.50
CA ASN A 87 -21.73 1.82 8.85
C ASN A 87 -20.96 0.86 9.80
N GLN A 88 -20.09 0.01 9.26
CA GLN A 88 -19.18 -0.78 10.07
C GLN A 88 -17.93 0.04 10.35
N ILE A 89 -17.47 0.01 11.60
CA ILE A 89 -16.20 0.65 11.98
C ILE A 89 -15.08 -0.17 11.34
N ILE A 90 -14.25 0.50 10.54
CA ILE A 90 -13.10 -0.09 9.85
C ILE A 90 -11.77 0.50 10.32
N GLY A 91 -11.81 1.58 11.08
CA GLY A 91 -10.63 2.16 11.70
C GLY A 91 -10.96 3.35 12.59
N LYS A 92 -9.90 3.98 13.09
CA LYS A 92 -9.98 5.09 14.03
C LYS A 92 -9.02 6.19 13.63
N MET A 93 -9.47 7.42 13.78
CA MET A 93 -8.65 8.61 13.70
C MET A 93 -8.33 9.11 15.10
N ARG A 94 -7.05 9.37 15.39
CA ARG A 94 -6.59 9.88 16.68
C ARG A 94 -5.65 11.07 16.50
N ARG A 95 -5.94 12.19 17.17
CA ARG A 95 -4.99 13.31 17.28
C ARG A 95 -4.01 13.08 18.43
N VAL A 96 -2.72 13.30 18.16
CA VAL A 96 -1.66 13.24 19.18
C VAL A 96 -1.56 14.60 19.88
N ILE A 97 -2.04 14.67 21.12
CA ILE A 97 -2.22 15.93 21.89
C ILE A 97 -0.89 16.61 22.25
N LEU A 98 0.14 15.82 22.57
CA LEU A 98 1.47 16.32 22.95
C LEU A 98 2.37 16.64 21.74
N SER A 99 1.81 16.64 20.52
CA SER A 99 2.61 16.95 19.33
C SER A 99 2.62 18.46 19.06
N ILE A 100 3.82 19.06 19.12
CA ILE A 100 4.07 20.45 18.74
C ILE A 100 3.51 20.75 17.34
N ARG A 101 3.63 19.77 16.43
CA ARG A 101 3.09 19.79 15.07
C ARG A 101 1.81 18.97 15.08
N ARG A 102 0.63 19.56 14.88
CA ARG A 102 -0.67 18.84 14.98
C ARG A 102 -0.62 17.57 14.11
N ARG A 103 -0.48 16.41 14.76
CA ARG A 103 -0.30 15.07 14.19
C ARG A 103 -1.59 14.29 14.40
N VAL A 104 -2.05 13.64 13.34
CA VAL A 104 -3.19 12.73 13.36
C VAL A 104 -2.71 11.36 12.89
N GLU A 105 -3.17 10.32 13.56
CA GLU A 105 -2.87 8.92 13.27
C GLU A 105 -4.14 8.23 12.80
N LEU A 106 -4.00 7.49 11.71
CA LEU A 106 -5.03 6.64 11.15
C LEU A 106 -4.70 5.21 11.54
N LEU A 107 -5.60 4.60 12.29
CA LEU A 107 -5.43 3.31 12.95
C LEU A 107 -6.43 2.31 12.38
N GLU A 108 -5.99 1.08 12.17
CA GLU A 108 -6.86 -0.07 11.92
C GLU A 108 -7.64 -0.46 13.20
N LEU A 109 -8.53 -1.44 13.06
CA LEU A 109 -9.30 -2.01 14.18
C LEU A 109 -8.42 -2.66 15.26
N ASP A 110 -7.30 -3.25 14.85
CA ASP A 110 -6.31 -3.86 15.75
C ASP A 110 -5.41 -2.82 16.46
N GLY A 111 -5.55 -1.54 16.11
CA GLY A 111 -4.72 -0.45 16.62
C GLY A 111 -3.40 -0.27 15.89
N THR A 112 -3.13 -1.02 14.83
CA THR A 112 -1.98 -0.82 13.95
C THR A 112 -2.11 0.54 13.26
N ILE A 113 -1.03 1.33 13.25
CA ILE A 113 -0.99 2.59 12.51
C ILE A 113 -0.87 2.26 11.03
N SER A 114 -1.85 2.70 10.22
CA SER A 114 -1.79 2.55 8.76
C SER A 114 -1.21 3.79 8.08
N ALA A 115 -1.45 4.99 8.61
CA ALA A 115 -0.83 6.21 8.10
C ALA A 115 -0.83 7.33 9.15
N THR A 116 -0.02 8.36 8.91
CA THR A 116 0.02 9.56 9.75
C THR A 116 -0.09 10.82 8.91
N ILE A 117 -0.89 11.78 9.39
CA ILE A 117 -1.07 13.09 8.78
C ILE A 117 -0.33 14.11 9.63
N HIS A 118 0.65 14.80 9.01
CA HIS A 118 1.45 15.84 9.66
C HIS A 118 1.07 17.21 9.09
N SER A 119 0.57 18.10 9.94
CA SER A 119 0.46 19.52 9.59
C SER A 119 1.77 20.25 9.86
N LYS A 120 2.21 21.10 8.93
CA LYS A 120 3.36 21.98 9.16
C LYS A 120 2.89 23.25 9.88
N ILE A 121 3.57 23.61 10.96
CA ILE A 121 3.25 24.78 11.80
C ILE A 121 3.50 26.11 11.06
N ILE A 122 4.46 26.16 10.14
CA ILE A 122 5.00 27.42 9.57
C ILE A 122 4.60 27.63 8.10
N SER A 123 3.78 26.74 7.52
CA SER A 123 3.34 26.89 6.13
C SER A 123 2.07 27.76 6.06
N ALA A 124 2.21 28.99 5.58
CA ALA A 124 1.10 29.89 5.23
C ALA A 124 0.12 29.32 4.18
N ARG A 125 0.43 28.15 3.58
CA ARG A 125 -0.36 27.49 2.53
C ARG A 125 -1.17 26.28 2.98
N GLY A 126 -1.27 26.02 4.30
CA GLY A 126 -2.15 24.96 4.82
C GLY A 126 -1.88 23.55 4.28
N ALA A 127 -0.63 23.22 3.92
CA ALA A 127 -0.28 21.90 3.39
C ALA A 127 -0.14 20.85 4.51
N GLN A 128 -0.62 19.65 4.24
CA GLN A 128 -0.51 18.47 5.10
C GLN A 128 0.31 17.39 4.38
N ASP A 129 1.20 16.73 5.09
CA ASP A 129 1.96 15.59 4.57
C ASP A 129 1.29 14.28 5.06
N LEU A 130 0.98 13.38 4.15
CA LEU A 130 0.55 12.01 4.44
C LEU A 130 1.78 11.09 4.41
N LYS A 131 2.00 10.35 5.49
CA LYS A 131 3.14 9.46 5.66
C LYS A 131 2.69 8.05 5.99
N ASP A 132 3.52 7.10 5.61
CA ASP A 132 3.37 5.71 6.01
C ASP A 132 3.73 5.48 7.50
N PRO A 133 3.52 4.27 8.03
CA PRO A 133 3.88 3.94 9.42
C PRO A 133 5.38 4.03 9.71
N GLN A 134 6.23 3.91 8.69
CA GLN A 134 7.69 4.06 8.78
C GLN A 134 8.14 5.53 8.69
N GLY A 135 7.22 6.45 8.41
CA GLY A 135 7.47 7.89 8.27
C GLY A 135 7.85 8.35 6.85
N ASN A 136 7.85 7.46 5.85
CA ASN A 136 8.07 7.84 4.46
C ASN A 136 6.86 8.60 3.92
N MET A 137 7.11 9.60 3.07
CA MET A 137 6.02 10.42 2.50
C MET A 137 5.28 9.63 1.41
N ILE A 138 3.97 9.48 1.57
CA ILE A 138 3.07 8.90 0.56
C ILE A 138 2.54 10.02 -0.34
N ALA A 139 2.06 11.11 0.26
CA ALA A 139 1.46 12.20 -0.48
C ALA A 139 1.58 13.53 0.26
N ARG A 140 1.34 14.63 -0.48
CA ARG A 140 1.18 15.96 0.08
C ARG A 140 -0.16 16.54 -0.35
N ILE A 141 -0.96 16.90 0.64
CA ILE A 141 -2.29 17.49 0.47
C ILE A 141 -2.11 19.00 0.60
N LYS A 142 -2.53 19.75 -0.42
CA LYS A 142 -2.58 21.22 -0.39
C LYS A 142 -4.04 21.64 -0.30
N LYS A 143 -4.30 22.68 0.49
CA LYS A 143 -5.60 23.34 0.53
C LYS A 143 -5.80 24.20 -0.71
#